data_AF-A0A344TIX5-F1
#
_entry.id   AF-A0A344TIX5-F1
#
_cell.length_a   1.000
_cell.length_b   1.000
_cell.length_c   1.000
_cell.angle_alpha   90.00
_cell.angle_beta   90.00
_cell.angle_gamma   90.00
#
_symmetry.space_group_name_H-M   'P 1'
#
loop_
_entity.id
_entity.type
_entity.pdbx_description
1 polymer ?
#
loop_
_entity_poly.entity_id
_entity_poly.type
_entity_poly.pdbx_seq_one_letter_code
_entity_poly.pdbx_strand_id
1 'polypeptide(L)'
;MIEQPENQLINADEQWKKSIPAQVFLNHFRGIDYHIRHLAGSNKIGHLAGLRRFHPKQEAERLNLTKKWLLNAWNAEYTLRTTAANPDKNFLKYALHSTFPQAYYSVLYSAKAFLAIQGINVNAEAIIRQIINGYVVKGWYPKSVSFYAEGPVGHYSLHHLLDSDEQALLLPIQTPKQAEAHVAQFLKTTRNISARVFRQRLQANPEKALRTKTGKILTKFGVRNWEQIAKSMGVTTYFDIMARLKVSGTQRELERFVEADIDISQFHHSLLNIVKYLNFVHECYIAKAVGIDEYTQWIDALPAYLRDGFVKQRLQQNTRPLLDSLRPNRRLAV
;
A
#
# COMPACT_ATOMS: atom_id res chain seq x y z
N MET A 1 0.15 -8.17 51.94
CA MET A 1 0.85 -8.36 50.66
C MET A 1 0.98 -7.02 49.99
N ILE A 2 2.11 -6.34 50.17
CA ILE A 2 2.41 -5.07 49.52
C ILE A 2 3.18 -5.47 48.25
N GLU A 3 2.52 -5.40 47.09
CA GLU A 3 3.25 -5.50 45.81
C GLU A 3 4.21 -4.31 45.75
N GLN A 4 5.51 -4.60 45.71
CA GLN A 4 6.55 -3.59 45.74
C GLN A 4 6.52 -2.77 44.44
N PRO A 5 6.56 -1.43 44.50
CA PRO A 5 6.47 -0.54 43.33
C PRO A 5 7.60 -0.75 42.31
N GLU A 6 8.76 -1.29 42.72
CA GLU A 6 9.85 -1.65 41.81
C GLU A 6 9.49 -2.77 40.83
N ASN A 7 8.72 -3.78 41.27
CA ASN A 7 8.27 -4.86 40.38
C ASN A 7 7.25 -4.36 39.35
N GLN A 8 6.46 -3.33 39.67
CA GLN A 8 5.52 -2.72 38.73
C GLN A 8 6.26 -1.89 37.66
N LEU A 9 7.33 -1.20 38.03
CA LEU A 9 8.17 -0.42 37.09
C LEU A 9 8.96 -1.31 36.12
N ILE A 10 9.53 -2.42 36.61
CA ILE A 10 10.25 -3.39 35.75
C ILE A 10 9.28 -4.07 34.77
N ASN A 11 8.10 -4.49 35.24
CA ASN A 11 7.07 -5.09 34.37
C ASN A 11 6.54 -4.09 33.32
N ALA A 12 6.38 -2.82 33.70
CA ALA A 12 5.98 -1.76 32.76
C ALA A 12 7.07 -1.49 31.70
N ASP A 13 8.35 -1.50 32.06
CA ASP A 13 9.47 -1.32 31.13
C ASP A 13 9.61 -2.52 30.15
N GLU A 14 9.41 -3.76 30.64
CA GLU A 14 9.39 -4.94 29.78
C GLU A 14 8.21 -4.95 28.81
N GLN A 15 7.02 -4.57 29.27
CA GLN A 15 5.83 -4.47 28.42
C GLN A 15 5.97 -3.35 27.38
N TRP A 16 6.56 -2.22 27.77
CA TRP A 16 6.90 -1.13 26.85
C TRP A 16 7.86 -1.61 25.75
N LYS A 17 8.96 -2.29 26.08
CA LYS A 17 9.90 -2.84 25.09
C LYS A 17 9.25 -3.82 24.11
N LYS A 18 8.30 -4.64 24.59
CA LYS A 18 7.53 -5.57 23.74
C LYS A 18 6.60 -4.86 22.74
N SER A 19 6.15 -3.64 23.08
CA SER A 19 5.25 -2.83 22.24
C SER A 19 5.95 -2.03 21.13
N ILE A 20 7.26 -1.79 21.24
CA ILE A 20 8.04 -0.97 20.28
C ILE A 20 7.86 -1.44 18.82
N PRO A 21 7.98 -2.74 18.47
CA PRO A 21 7.84 -3.18 17.09
C PRO A 21 6.46 -2.88 16.49
N ALA A 22 5.41 -3.00 17.30
CA ALA A 22 4.05 -2.65 16.91
C ALA A 22 3.93 -1.14 16.65
N GLN A 23 4.42 -0.31 17.59
CA GLN A 23 4.42 1.15 17.44
C GLN A 23 5.17 1.59 16.18
N VAL A 24 6.37 1.06 15.93
CA VAL A 24 7.16 1.36 14.71
C VAL A 24 6.37 1.02 13.46
N PHE A 25 5.75 -0.17 13.40
CA PHE A 25 4.97 -0.60 12.25
C PHE A 25 3.79 0.33 11.95
N LEU A 26 3.04 0.75 12.98
CA LEU A 26 1.91 1.66 12.81
C LEU A 26 2.37 3.08 12.44
N ASN A 27 3.45 3.58 13.04
CA ASN A 27 4.03 4.88 12.70
C ASN A 27 4.48 4.93 11.24
N HIS A 28 4.95 3.81 10.65
CA HIS A 28 5.23 3.80 9.21
C HIS A 28 3.99 4.07 8.35
N PHE A 29 2.82 3.51 8.69
CA PHE A 29 1.57 3.82 7.98
C PHE A 29 1.11 5.25 8.23
N ARG A 30 1.28 5.78 9.45
CA ARG A 30 1.02 7.20 9.73
C ARG A 30 1.92 8.10 8.87
N GLY A 31 3.19 7.73 8.68
CA GLY A 31 4.12 8.44 7.81
C GLY A 31 3.68 8.44 6.36
N ILE A 32 3.19 7.30 5.84
CA ILE A 32 2.65 7.24 4.48
C ILE A 32 1.40 8.12 4.34
N ASP A 33 0.44 8.04 5.27
CA ASP A 33 -0.76 8.87 5.24
C ASP A 33 -0.40 10.37 5.28
N TYR A 34 0.50 10.76 6.19
CA TYR A 34 1.00 12.12 6.28
C TYR A 34 1.64 12.55 4.95
N HIS A 35 2.56 11.76 4.39
CA HIS A 35 3.23 12.04 3.12
C HIS A 35 2.23 12.21 1.97
N ILE A 36 1.23 11.33 1.86
CA ILE A 36 0.17 11.42 0.85
C ILE A 36 -0.59 12.74 1.02
N ARG A 37 -1.06 13.08 2.23
CA ARG A 37 -1.86 14.29 2.46
C ARG A 37 -1.10 15.58 2.12
N HIS A 38 0.20 15.63 2.41
CA HIS A 38 1.02 16.81 2.14
C HIS A 38 1.36 16.97 0.65
N LEU A 39 1.43 15.87 -0.11
CA LEU A 39 1.73 15.90 -1.54
C LEU A 39 0.49 15.82 -2.45
N ALA A 40 -0.67 15.43 -1.94
CA ALA A 40 -1.89 15.29 -2.73
C ALA A 40 -2.40 16.62 -3.29
N GLY A 41 -2.19 17.74 -2.58
CA GLY A 41 -2.58 19.07 -3.04
C GLY A 41 -1.73 19.61 -4.19
N SER A 42 -0.46 19.20 -4.27
CA SER A 42 0.52 19.67 -5.28
C SER A 42 0.68 18.72 -6.48
N ASN A 43 0.34 17.44 -6.33
CA ASN A 43 0.43 16.42 -7.39
C ASN A 43 -0.95 16.01 -7.91
N LYS A 44 -1.51 16.83 -8.80
CA LYS A 44 -2.79 16.48 -9.44
C LYS A 44 -2.57 15.28 -10.35
N ILE A 45 -3.26 14.18 -10.06
CA ILE A 45 -3.33 12.95 -10.87
C ILE A 45 -3.61 13.27 -12.35
N GLY A 46 -4.33 14.35 -12.64
CA GLY A 46 -4.58 14.82 -14.01
C GLY A 46 -3.34 15.25 -14.81
N HIS A 47 -2.20 15.49 -14.19
CA HIS A 47 -0.94 15.79 -14.90
C HIS A 47 -0.15 14.53 -15.28
N LEU A 48 -0.57 13.35 -14.82
CA LEU A 48 0.13 12.11 -15.14
C LEU A 48 0.03 11.81 -16.63
N ALA A 49 1.19 11.68 -17.28
CA ALA A 49 1.27 11.31 -18.68
C ALA A 49 0.59 9.95 -18.95
N GLY A 50 0.77 8.99 -18.02
CA GLY A 50 0.08 7.70 -18.03
C GLY A 50 -1.43 7.88 -18.12
N LEU A 51 -2.03 8.65 -17.21
CA LEU A 51 -3.47 8.91 -17.23
C LEU A 51 -3.90 9.64 -18.49
N ARG A 52 -3.18 10.68 -18.94
CA ARG A 52 -3.52 11.44 -20.15
C ARG A 52 -3.55 10.58 -21.42
N ARG A 53 -2.65 9.62 -21.54
CA ARG A 53 -2.55 8.72 -22.71
C ARG A 53 -3.39 7.45 -22.57
N PHE A 54 -4.03 7.23 -21.43
CA PHE A 54 -4.77 6.01 -21.15
C PHE A 54 -6.09 5.89 -21.93
N HIS A 55 -6.09 5.04 -22.96
CA HIS A 55 -7.28 4.74 -23.78
C HIS A 55 -7.28 3.25 -24.18
N PRO A 56 -7.52 2.33 -23.22
CA PRO A 56 -7.59 0.91 -23.54
C PRO A 56 -8.83 0.59 -24.38
N LYS A 57 -8.79 -0.55 -25.08
CA LYS A 57 -9.95 -1.07 -25.82
C LYS A 57 -11.08 -1.45 -24.87
N GLN A 58 -12.29 -1.03 -25.20
CA GLN A 58 -13.51 -1.35 -24.44
C GLN A 58 -14.13 -2.64 -24.99
N GLU A 59 -13.67 -3.78 -24.46
CA GLU A 59 -14.23 -5.10 -24.77
C GLU A 59 -15.14 -5.55 -23.62
N ALA A 60 -16.30 -6.13 -23.93
CA ALA A 60 -17.32 -6.49 -22.93
C ALA A 60 -16.77 -7.39 -21.80
N GLU A 61 -15.92 -8.36 -22.13
CA GLU A 61 -15.28 -9.24 -21.15
C GLU A 61 -14.40 -8.45 -20.16
N ARG A 62 -13.61 -7.48 -20.66
CA ARG A 62 -12.76 -6.62 -19.82
C ARG A 62 -13.59 -5.75 -18.90
N LEU A 63 -14.69 -5.18 -19.40
CA LEU A 63 -15.61 -4.36 -18.61
C LEU A 63 -16.24 -5.18 -17.48
N ASN A 64 -16.73 -6.39 -17.77
CA ASN A 64 -17.33 -7.28 -16.78
C ASN A 64 -16.34 -7.69 -15.69
N LEU A 65 -15.11 -8.05 -16.09
CA LEU A 65 -14.06 -8.38 -15.13
C LEU A 65 -13.64 -7.17 -14.28
N THR A 66 -13.57 -5.99 -14.88
CA THR A 66 -13.28 -4.72 -14.18
C THR A 66 -14.36 -4.41 -13.14
N LYS A 67 -15.64 -4.50 -13.50
CA LYS A 67 -16.78 -4.31 -12.58
C LYS A 67 -16.71 -5.26 -11.39
N LYS A 68 -16.44 -6.55 -11.64
CA LYS A 68 -16.29 -7.58 -10.59
C LYS A 68 -15.19 -7.20 -9.60
N TRP A 69 -14.02 -6.82 -10.09
CA TRP A 69 -12.91 -6.46 -9.21
C TRP A 69 -13.13 -5.14 -8.47
N LEU A 70 -13.76 -4.14 -9.10
CA LEU A 70 -14.15 -2.90 -8.41
C LEU A 70 -15.14 -3.16 -7.28
N LEU A 71 -16.17 -3.98 -7.52
CA LEU A 71 -17.14 -4.33 -6.48
C LEU A 71 -16.45 -4.97 -5.26
N ASN A 72 -15.52 -5.90 -5.49
CA ASN A 72 -14.74 -6.51 -4.42
C ASN A 72 -13.86 -5.49 -3.68
N ALA A 73 -13.24 -4.56 -4.42
CA ALA A 73 -12.42 -3.50 -3.84
C ALA A 73 -13.24 -2.57 -2.94
N TRP A 74 -14.43 -2.16 -3.41
CA TRP A 74 -15.34 -1.28 -2.69
C TRP A 74 -15.97 -1.95 -1.47
N ASN A 75 -16.33 -3.24 -1.56
CA ASN A 75 -16.80 -3.99 -0.39
C ASN A 75 -15.74 -4.07 0.70
N ALA A 76 -14.49 -4.39 0.33
CA ALA A 76 -13.38 -4.43 1.28
C ALA A 76 -13.11 -3.04 1.89
N GLU A 77 -13.20 -1.97 1.10
CA GLU A 77 -13.05 -0.60 1.62
C GLU A 77 -14.22 -0.19 2.53
N TYR A 78 -15.45 -0.60 2.20
CA TYR A 78 -16.62 -0.35 3.01
C TYR A 78 -16.44 -0.93 4.43
N THR A 79 -15.97 -2.18 4.53
CA THR A 79 -15.73 -2.80 5.84
C THR A 79 -14.65 -2.08 6.64
N LEU A 80 -13.58 -1.60 6.00
CA LEU A 80 -12.57 -0.77 6.66
C LEU A 80 -13.14 0.54 7.19
N ARG A 81 -14.04 1.17 6.43
CA ARG A 81 -14.71 2.41 6.84
C ARG A 81 -15.61 2.17 8.05
N THR A 82 -16.41 1.11 8.03
CA THR A 82 -17.27 0.77 9.16
C THR A 82 -16.46 0.45 10.41
N THR A 83 -15.32 -0.26 10.26
CA THR A 83 -14.42 -0.53 11.38
C THR A 83 -13.82 0.77 11.92
N ALA A 84 -13.22 1.60 11.07
CA ALA A 84 -12.55 2.84 11.49
C ALA A 84 -13.49 3.88 12.11
N ALA A 85 -14.78 3.85 11.78
CA ALA A 85 -15.81 4.72 12.33
C ALA A 85 -16.34 4.26 13.70
N ASN A 86 -15.96 3.05 14.16
CA ASN A 86 -16.43 2.54 15.45
C ASN A 86 -15.76 3.33 16.60
N PRO A 87 -16.54 3.90 17.54
CA PRO A 87 -15.99 4.67 18.66
C PRO A 87 -15.32 3.82 19.74
N ASP A 88 -15.59 2.51 19.78
CA ASP A 88 -15.02 1.62 20.79
C ASP A 88 -13.57 1.25 20.48
N LYS A 89 -12.64 1.79 21.27
CA LYS A 89 -11.20 1.51 21.15
C LYS A 89 -10.86 0.05 21.39
N ASN A 90 -11.60 -0.66 22.24
CA ASN A 90 -11.36 -2.09 22.48
C ASN A 90 -11.73 -2.90 21.25
N PHE A 91 -12.90 -2.63 20.67
CA PHE A 91 -13.26 -3.19 19.37
C PHE A 91 -12.19 -2.93 18.31
N LEU A 92 -11.70 -1.69 18.19
CA LEU A 92 -10.66 -1.33 17.21
C LEU A 92 -9.34 -2.10 17.40
N LYS A 93 -8.92 -2.36 18.63
CA LYS A 93 -7.73 -3.19 18.93
C LYS A 93 -7.90 -4.60 18.39
N TYR A 94 -9.03 -5.24 18.69
CA TYR A 94 -9.29 -6.60 18.25
C TYR A 94 -9.58 -6.67 16.74
N ALA A 95 -10.14 -5.62 16.13
CA ALA A 95 -10.48 -5.59 14.71
C ALA A 95 -9.27 -5.59 13.76
N LEU A 96 -8.02 -5.49 14.26
CA LEU A 96 -6.82 -5.57 13.43
C LEU A 96 -6.72 -6.86 12.61
N HIS A 97 -7.22 -7.98 13.14
CA HIS A 97 -7.22 -9.28 12.44
C HIS A 97 -7.97 -9.23 11.12
N SER A 98 -9.05 -8.45 11.03
CA SER A 98 -9.87 -8.31 9.83
C SER A 98 -9.45 -7.08 9.01
N THR A 99 -9.02 -6.01 9.68
CA THR A 99 -8.61 -4.75 9.04
C THR A 99 -7.39 -4.94 8.14
N PHE A 100 -6.36 -5.66 8.58
CA PHE A 100 -5.15 -5.87 7.80
C PHE A 100 -5.42 -6.58 6.46
N PRO A 101 -6.10 -7.74 6.42
CA PRO A 101 -6.53 -8.35 5.17
C PRO A 101 -7.40 -7.43 4.32
N GLN A 102 -8.41 -6.78 4.91
CA GLN A 102 -9.34 -5.92 4.16
C GLN A 102 -8.61 -4.76 3.47
N ALA A 103 -7.66 -4.13 4.14
CA ALA A 103 -6.86 -3.04 3.56
C ALA A 103 -5.99 -3.51 2.40
N TYR A 104 -5.30 -4.64 2.55
CA TYR A 104 -4.52 -5.21 1.45
C TYR A 104 -5.41 -5.62 0.26
N TYR A 105 -6.48 -6.37 0.53
CA TYR A 105 -7.33 -6.91 -0.53
C TYR A 105 -8.13 -5.81 -1.24
N SER A 106 -8.52 -4.74 -0.56
CA SER A 106 -9.13 -3.58 -1.22
C SER A 106 -8.19 -3.00 -2.29
N VAL A 107 -6.93 -2.76 -1.94
CA VAL A 107 -5.92 -2.23 -2.89
C VAL A 107 -5.55 -3.25 -3.97
N LEU A 108 -5.44 -4.54 -3.63
CA LEU A 108 -5.18 -5.59 -4.62
C LEU A 108 -6.33 -5.71 -5.63
N TYR A 109 -7.59 -5.65 -5.19
CA TYR A 109 -8.75 -5.73 -6.07
C TYR A 109 -8.89 -4.49 -6.94
N SER A 110 -8.61 -3.28 -6.43
CA SER A 110 -8.60 -2.09 -7.27
C SER A 110 -7.47 -2.13 -8.30
N ALA A 111 -6.29 -2.65 -7.93
CA ALA A 111 -5.21 -2.91 -8.87
C ALA A 111 -5.60 -3.95 -9.94
N LYS A 112 -6.28 -5.03 -9.56
CA LYS A 112 -6.82 -6.02 -10.50
C LYS A 112 -7.84 -5.41 -11.46
N ALA A 113 -8.72 -4.54 -10.98
CA ALA A 113 -9.65 -3.82 -11.84
C ALA A 113 -8.92 -2.92 -12.85
N PHE A 114 -7.91 -2.20 -12.38
CA PHE A 114 -7.06 -1.35 -13.23
C PHE A 114 -6.29 -2.16 -14.29
N LEU A 115 -5.82 -3.36 -13.96
CA LEU A 115 -5.19 -4.26 -14.93
C LEU A 115 -6.20 -4.88 -15.90
N ALA A 116 -7.38 -5.28 -15.39
CA ALA A 116 -8.44 -5.89 -16.18
C ALA A 116 -8.93 -4.96 -17.30
N ILE A 117 -9.10 -3.66 -17.03
CA ILE A 117 -9.52 -2.70 -18.06
C ILE A 117 -8.47 -2.55 -19.17
N GLN A 118 -7.20 -2.85 -18.89
CA GLN A 118 -6.12 -2.89 -19.88
C GLN A 118 -6.07 -4.21 -20.68
N GLY A 119 -6.90 -5.19 -20.32
CA GLY A 119 -6.84 -6.55 -20.88
C GLY A 119 -5.83 -7.47 -20.19
N ILE A 120 -5.29 -7.07 -19.03
CA ILE A 120 -4.36 -7.88 -18.25
C ILE A 120 -5.15 -8.64 -17.19
N ASN A 121 -5.40 -9.93 -17.43
CA ASN A 121 -6.07 -10.81 -16.48
C ASN A 121 -5.09 -11.85 -15.93
N VAL A 122 -4.60 -11.62 -14.71
CA VAL A 122 -3.66 -12.54 -14.05
C VAL A 122 -4.17 -12.88 -12.65
N ASN A 123 -4.17 -14.16 -12.32
CA ASN A 123 -4.63 -14.63 -11.00
C ASN A 123 -3.53 -14.52 -9.92
N ALA A 124 -2.27 -14.71 -10.30
CA ALA A 124 -1.15 -14.75 -9.37
C ALA A 124 -0.78 -13.36 -8.80
N GLU A 125 -0.92 -13.20 -7.48
CA GLU A 125 -0.57 -11.94 -6.76
C GLU A 125 0.87 -11.50 -7.00
N ALA A 126 1.81 -12.45 -7.14
CA ALA A 126 3.22 -12.14 -7.40
C ALA A 126 3.43 -11.43 -8.74
N ILE A 127 2.68 -11.82 -9.78
CA ILE A 127 2.77 -11.20 -11.10
C ILE A 127 2.11 -9.82 -11.06
N ILE A 128 0.93 -9.71 -10.43
CA ILE A 128 0.26 -8.41 -10.25
C ILE A 128 1.19 -7.42 -9.57
N ARG A 129 1.84 -7.83 -8.48
CA ARG A 129 2.83 -7.04 -7.75
C ARG A 129 3.97 -6.57 -8.65
N GLN A 130 4.55 -7.47 -9.45
CA GLN A 130 5.63 -7.10 -10.38
C GLN A 130 5.17 -6.05 -11.41
N ILE A 131 3.96 -6.21 -11.96
CA ILE A 131 3.40 -5.25 -12.93
C ILE A 131 3.16 -3.89 -12.27
N ILE A 132 2.49 -3.86 -11.11
CA ILE A 132 2.20 -2.63 -10.38
C ILE A 132 3.48 -1.92 -9.95
N ASN A 133 4.47 -2.67 -9.46
CA ASN A 133 5.79 -2.11 -9.12
C ASN A 133 6.46 -1.48 -10.35
N GLY A 134 6.36 -2.11 -11.51
CA GLY A 134 6.85 -1.54 -12.77
C GLY A 134 6.10 -0.27 -13.17
N TYR A 135 4.79 -0.20 -12.92
CA TYR A 135 3.97 0.98 -13.20
C TYR A 135 4.31 2.18 -12.31
N VAL A 136 4.67 1.94 -11.04
CA VAL A 136 5.22 2.96 -10.14
C VAL A 136 6.47 3.60 -10.76
N VAL A 137 7.45 2.80 -11.17
CA VAL A 137 8.71 3.30 -11.78
C VAL A 137 8.44 4.02 -13.11
N LYS A 138 7.47 3.54 -13.89
CA LYS A 138 7.09 4.14 -15.19
C LYS A 138 6.25 5.42 -15.06
N GLY A 139 6.00 5.93 -13.84
CA GLY A 139 5.27 7.19 -13.63
C GLY A 139 3.77 7.11 -13.85
N TRP A 140 3.16 5.94 -13.65
CA TRP A 140 1.70 5.77 -13.69
C TRP A 140 1.01 6.21 -12.40
N TYR A 141 1.79 6.45 -11.35
CA TYR A 141 1.28 6.85 -10.04
C TYR A 141 1.71 8.30 -9.72
N PRO A 142 0.91 9.05 -8.96
CA PRO A 142 1.28 10.39 -8.50
C PRO A 142 2.48 10.33 -7.54
N LYS A 143 3.25 11.43 -7.45
CA LYS A 143 4.49 11.47 -6.64
C LYS A 143 4.29 11.04 -5.19
N SER A 144 3.11 11.34 -4.63
CA SER A 144 2.66 10.94 -3.28
C SER A 144 2.73 9.43 -3.00
N VAL A 145 2.72 8.58 -4.02
CA VAL A 145 2.86 7.11 -3.89
C VAL A 145 3.80 6.52 -4.94
N SER A 146 4.58 7.35 -5.63
CA SER A 146 5.54 6.90 -6.64
C SER A 146 6.94 6.62 -6.07
N PHE A 147 7.09 6.64 -4.74
CA PHE A 147 8.34 6.29 -4.07
C PHE A 147 8.64 4.79 -4.20
N TYR A 148 9.92 4.46 -4.31
CA TYR A 148 10.36 3.06 -4.34
C TYR A 148 11.82 2.89 -3.88
N ALA A 149 12.18 1.66 -3.56
CA ALA A 149 13.53 1.26 -3.20
C ALA A 149 14.06 0.15 -4.09
N GLU A 150 15.35 0.22 -4.41
CA GLU A 150 16.09 -0.82 -5.13
C GLU A 150 17.49 -1.06 -4.54
N GLY A 151 18.28 -1.93 -5.16
CA GLY A 151 19.64 -2.26 -4.69
C GLY A 151 19.72 -3.47 -3.74
N PRO A 152 20.92 -3.98 -3.43
CA PRO A 152 21.14 -5.13 -2.57
C PRO A 152 20.96 -4.84 -1.09
N VAL A 153 20.88 -5.91 -0.29
CA VAL A 153 20.80 -5.81 1.18
C VAL A 153 21.95 -4.97 1.72
N GLY A 154 21.61 -3.94 2.50
CA GLY A 154 22.56 -3.01 3.10
C GLY A 154 22.97 -1.82 2.23
N HIS A 155 22.69 -1.84 0.91
CA HIS A 155 23.03 -0.76 -0.01
C HIS A 155 21.81 -0.42 -0.88
N TYR A 156 20.86 0.30 -0.30
CA TYR A 156 19.60 0.62 -0.96
C TYR A 156 19.62 2.01 -1.59
N SER A 157 19.10 2.11 -2.81
CA SER A 157 18.79 3.39 -3.45
C SER A 157 17.30 3.67 -3.26
N LEU A 158 16.99 4.85 -2.74
CA LEU A 158 15.63 5.35 -2.59
C LEU A 158 15.34 6.35 -3.71
N HIS A 159 14.13 6.28 -4.25
CA HIS A 159 13.69 7.12 -5.37
C HIS A 159 12.40 7.84 -5.01
N HIS A 160 12.28 9.08 -5.49
CA HIS A 160 11.14 9.98 -5.23
C HIS A 160 10.85 10.25 -3.75
N LEU A 161 11.90 10.25 -2.94
CA LEU A 161 11.93 10.75 -1.56
C LEU A 161 13.09 11.74 -1.47
N LEU A 162 13.01 12.73 -0.59
CA LEU A 162 14.13 13.62 -0.34
C LEU A 162 15.24 12.86 0.37
N ASP A 163 16.48 13.11 -0.04
CA ASP A 163 17.63 12.61 0.71
C ASP A 163 17.70 13.36 2.04
N SER A 164 17.72 12.62 3.14
CA SER A 164 17.59 13.17 4.48
C SER A 164 18.23 12.24 5.50
N ASP A 165 19.00 12.84 6.40
CA ASP A 165 19.59 12.15 7.57
C ASP A 165 18.56 11.94 8.70
N GLU A 166 17.32 12.41 8.51
CA GLU A 166 16.22 12.24 9.46
C GLU A 166 15.95 10.76 9.75
N GLN A 167 15.83 10.42 11.03
CA GLN A 167 15.56 9.05 11.46
C GLN A 167 14.05 8.82 11.68
N ALA A 168 13.60 7.59 11.40
CA ALA A 168 12.24 7.16 11.69
C ALA A 168 12.06 6.87 13.20
N LEU A 169 11.80 7.91 13.97
CA LEU A 169 11.65 7.85 15.43
C LEU A 169 10.24 7.38 15.86
N LEU A 170 10.09 7.00 17.12
CA LEU A 170 8.77 6.63 17.68
C LEU A 170 7.87 7.84 17.95
N LEU A 171 8.44 9.05 17.96
CA LEU A 171 7.73 10.28 18.24
C LEU A 171 6.64 10.56 17.19
N PRO A 172 5.58 11.31 17.56
CA PRO A 172 4.55 11.73 16.61
C PRO A 172 5.15 12.46 15.41
N ILE A 173 4.67 12.11 14.21
CA ILE A 173 5.12 12.71 12.95
C ILE A 173 4.51 14.11 12.82
N GLN A 174 5.36 15.12 12.79
CA GLN A 174 4.96 16.53 12.72
C GLN A 174 5.40 17.21 11.44
N THR A 175 6.41 16.69 10.75
CA THR A 175 6.98 17.32 9.54
C THR A 175 7.01 16.37 8.33
N PRO A 176 7.03 16.92 7.10
CA PRO A 176 7.20 16.10 5.88
C PRO A 176 8.47 15.26 5.87
N LYS A 177 9.59 15.78 6.41
CA LYS A 177 10.86 15.05 6.49
C LYS A 177 10.76 13.81 7.38
N GLN A 178 10.11 13.94 8.54
CA GLN A 178 9.84 12.80 9.43
C GLN A 178 8.97 11.75 8.74
N ALA A 179 7.92 12.18 8.04
CA ALA A 179 7.06 11.28 7.27
C ALA A 179 7.87 10.50 6.21
N GLU A 180 8.72 11.18 5.45
CA GLU A 180 9.60 10.55 4.46
C GLU A 180 10.62 9.59 5.09
N ALA A 181 11.19 9.92 6.26
CA ALA A 181 12.06 9.00 6.99
C ALA A 181 11.33 7.68 7.35
N HIS A 182 10.06 7.77 7.78
CA HIS A 182 9.23 6.59 8.00
C HIS A 182 8.96 5.80 6.72
N VAL A 183 8.66 6.46 5.60
CA VAL A 183 8.45 5.81 4.29
C VAL A 183 9.74 5.10 3.84
N ALA A 184 10.87 5.79 3.90
CA ALA A 184 12.19 5.28 3.56
C ALA A 184 12.55 4.03 4.38
N GLN A 185 12.40 4.10 5.70
CA GLN A 185 12.68 2.98 6.59
C GLN A 185 11.74 1.80 6.32
N PHE A 186 10.46 2.07 6.01
CA PHE A 186 9.51 1.00 5.71
C PHE A 186 9.87 0.29 4.40
N LEU A 187 10.27 1.03 3.35
CA LEU A 187 10.77 0.45 2.10
C LEU A 187 12.01 -0.43 2.33
N LYS A 188 13.00 0.08 3.06
CA LYS A 188 14.25 -0.66 3.37
C LYS A 188 13.96 -1.96 4.11
N THR A 189 13.12 -1.92 5.15
CA THR A 189 12.76 -3.13 5.93
C THR A 189 11.92 -4.10 5.12
N THR A 190 10.99 -3.62 4.29
CA THR A 190 10.19 -4.45 3.38
C THR A 190 11.07 -5.15 2.35
N ARG A 191 12.01 -4.42 1.74
CA ARG A 191 12.96 -4.97 0.77
C ARG A 191 13.88 -6.02 1.40
N ASN A 192 14.35 -5.77 2.62
CA ASN A 192 15.12 -6.75 3.41
C ASN A 192 14.35 -8.08 3.59
N ILE A 193 13.09 -8.00 4.00
CA ILE A 193 12.23 -9.19 4.18
C ILE A 193 12.07 -9.93 2.84
N SER A 194 11.71 -9.21 1.77
CA SER A 194 11.55 -9.82 0.44
C SER A 194 12.84 -10.47 -0.06
N ALA A 195 14.01 -9.87 0.18
CA ALA A 195 15.29 -10.42 -0.23
C ALA A 195 15.63 -11.71 0.53
N ARG A 196 15.33 -11.76 1.82
CA ARG A 196 15.51 -12.97 2.65
C ARG A 196 14.56 -14.08 2.22
N VAL A 197 13.29 -13.78 1.94
CA VAL A 197 12.33 -14.76 1.42
C VAL A 197 12.75 -15.28 0.05
N PHE A 198 13.19 -14.39 -0.85
CA PHE A 198 13.72 -14.77 -2.16
C PHE A 198 14.93 -15.69 -2.02
N ARG A 199 15.88 -15.33 -1.14
CA ARG A 199 17.04 -16.16 -0.81
C ARG A 199 16.63 -17.55 -0.35
N GLN A 200 15.71 -17.65 0.61
CA GLN A 200 15.24 -18.93 1.13
C GLN A 200 14.66 -19.81 0.02
N ARG A 201 13.80 -19.24 -0.84
CA ARG A 201 13.24 -19.97 -1.99
C ARG A 201 14.30 -20.41 -2.99
N LEU A 202 15.26 -19.53 -3.30
CA LEU A 202 16.36 -19.84 -4.20
C LEU A 202 17.24 -20.98 -3.68
N GLN A 203 17.56 -20.97 -2.39
CA GLN A 203 18.40 -21.99 -1.77
C GLN A 203 17.66 -23.31 -1.49
N ALA A 204 16.33 -23.28 -1.37
CA ALA A 204 15.50 -24.46 -1.22
C ALA A 204 15.38 -25.30 -2.51
N ASN A 205 15.64 -24.71 -3.68
CA ASN A 205 15.71 -25.43 -4.95
C ASN A 205 17.18 -25.83 -5.23
N PRO A 206 17.54 -27.13 -5.15
CA PRO A 206 18.93 -27.58 -5.34
C PRO A 206 19.51 -27.26 -6.72
N GLU A 207 18.70 -27.18 -7.76
CA GLU A 207 19.14 -26.89 -9.14
C GLU A 207 19.51 -25.42 -9.32
N LYS A 208 18.80 -24.51 -8.62
CA LYS A 208 19.00 -23.06 -8.72
C LYS A 208 19.82 -22.47 -7.58
N ALA A 209 20.09 -23.25 -6.53
CA ALA A 209 20.82 -22.80 -5.37
C ALA A 209 22.24 -22.34 -5.76
N LEU A 210 22.60 -21.14 -5.30
CA LEU A 210 23.98 -20.65 -5.41
C LEU A 210 24.93 -21.55 -4.60
N ARG A 211 26.06 -21.89 -5.20
CA ARG A 211 27.03 -22.85 -4.65
C ARG A 211 28.41 -22.22 -4.43
N THR A 212 29.17 -22.79 -3.50
CA THR A 212 30.58 -22.50 -3.32
C THR A 212 31.40 -23.04 -4.50
N LYS A 213 32.67 -22.66 -4.58
CA LYS A 213 33.62 -23.25 -5.54
C LYS A 213 33.72 -24.79 -5.41
N THR A 214 33.42 -25.32 -4.22
CA THR A 214 33.39 -26.76 -3.92
C THR A 214 32.05 -27.44 -4.21
N GLY A 215 31.08 -26.73 -4.82
CA GLY A 215 29.78 -27.28 -5.19
C GLY A 215 28.75 -27.37 -4.05
N LYS A 216 29.09 -26.98 -2.81
CA LYS A 216 28.16 -26.97 -1.67
C LYS A 216 27.22 -25.76 -1.72
N ILE A 217 25.98 -25.92 -1.28
CA ILE A 217 24.98 -24.83 -1.23
C ILE A 217 25.45 -23.74 -0.25
N LEU A 218 25.30 -22.47 -0.65
CA LEU A 218 25.80 -21.32 0.12
C LEU A 218 24.92 -21.00 1.36
N THR A 219 25.52 -21.12 2.54
CA THR A 219 24.85 -20.78 3.82
C THR A 219 24.96 -19.30 4.20
N LYS A 220 25.96 -18.57 3.67
CA LYS A 220 26.15 -17.12 3.88
C LYS A 220 26.29 -16.40 2.54
N PHE A 221 25.65 -15.24 2.43
CA PHE A 221 25.63 -14.45 1.20
C PHE A 221 26.52 -13.23 1.38
N GLY A 222 27.53 -13.09 0.51
CA GLY A 222 28.33 -11.88 0.38
C GLY A 222 27.64 -10.84 -0.51
N VAL A 223 28.30 -9.70 -0.72
CA VAL A 223 27.78 -8.55 -1.49
C VAL A 223 27.30 -8.96 -2.88
N ARG A 224 28.14 -9.65 -3.66
CA ARG A 224 27.80 -10.11 -5.03
C ARG A 224 26.56 -11.02 -5.08
N ASN A 225 26.37 -11.88 -4.08
CA ASN A 225 25.21 -12.77 -4.02
C ASN A 225 23.93 -11.96 -3.76
N TRP A 226 24.01 -10.93 -2.91
CA TRP A 226 22.89 -10.02 -2.67
C TRP A 226 22.59 -9.12 -3.86
N GLU A 227 23.59 -8.72 -4.65
CA GLU A 227 23.38 -8.03 -5.93
C GLU A 227 22.63 -8.90 -6.93
N GLN A 228 22.99 -10.18 -7.05
CA GLN A 228 22.28 -11.13 -7.93
C GLN A 228 20.81 -11.31 -7.51
N ILE A 229 20.54 -11.41 -6.20
CA ILE A 229 19.18 -11.43 -5.67
C ILE A 229 18.44 -10.14 -6.01
N ALA A 230 19.05 -8.99 -5.76
CA ALA A 230 18.41 -7.69 -5.97
C ALA A 230 17.99 -7.48 -7.43
N LYS A 231 18.81 -7.91 -8.39
CA LYS A 231 18.50 -7.86 -9.83
C LYS A 231 17.26 -8.69 -10.20
N SER A 232 17.03 -9.81 -9.50
CA SER A 232 15.93 -10.73 -9.80
C SER A 232 14.60 -10.35 -9.14
N MET A 233 14.63 -9.50 -8.11
CA MET A 233 13.44 -9.12 -7.33
C MET A 233 12.67 -7.94 -7.91
N GLY A 234 13.33 -7.09 -8.71
CA GLY A 234 12.80 -5.79 -9.08
C GLY A 234 12.80 -4.78 -7.92
N VAL A 235 12.02 -3.72 -8.07
CA VAL A 235 11.89 -2.64 -7.07
C VAL A 235 10.88 -2.99 -5.98
N THR A 236 10.97 -2.30 -4.84
CA THR A 236 10.03 -2.36 -3.72
C THR A 236 9.22 -1.08 -3.65
N THR A 237 7.88 -1.16 -3.61
CA THR A 237 6.99 0.02 -3.69
C THR A 237 5.95 0.05 -2.57
N TYR A 238 5.00 1.00 -2.62
CA TYR A 238 3.82 1.03 -1.74
C TYR A 238 3.04 -0.30 -1.78
N PHE A 239 3.00 -1.01 -2.91
CA PHE A 239 2.23 -2.24 -3.05
C PHE A 239 2.86 -3.39 -2.24
N ASP A 240 4.19 -3.40 -2.11
CA ASP A 240 4.91 -4.31 -1.23
C ASP A 240 4.71 -3.98 0.23
N ILE A 241 4.68 -2.69 0.57
CA ILE A 241 4.34 -2.22 1.91
C ILE A 241 2.94 -2.69 2.31
N MET A 242 1.92 -2.48 1.46
CA MET A 242 0.56 -2.95 1.73
C MET A 242 0.51 -4.46 1.94
N ALA A 243 1.31 -5.23 1.21
CA ALA A 243 1.39 -6.68 1.38
C ALA A 243 1.97 -7.12 2.73
N ARG A 244 2.68 -6.25 3.46
CA ARG A 244 3.14 -6.56 4.82
C ARG A 244 2.00 -6.74 5.80
N LEU A 245 0.83 -6.14 5.56
CA LEU A 245 -0.36 -6.34 6.39
C LEU A 245 -0.78 -7.82 6.43
N LYS A 246 -0.54 -8.60 5.36
CA LYS A 246 -0.78 -10.05 5.38
C LYS A 246 0.12 -10.80 6.36
N VAL A 247 1.37 -10.36 6.51
CA VAL A 247 2.35 -10.99 7.41
C VAL A 247 2.07 -10.58 8.86
N SER A 248 1.80 -9.29 9.08
CA SER A 248 1.46 -8.74 10.39
C SER A 248 0.06 -9.15 10.87
N GLY A 249 -0.77 -9.73 9.99
CA GLY A 249 -2.09 -10.27 10.33
C GLY A 249 -2.06 -11.69 10.92
N THR A 250 -0.87 -12.26 11.18
CA THR A 250 -0.77 -13.54 11.89
C THR A 250 -1.09 -13.35 13.37
N GLN A 251 -1.73 -14.35 14.00
CA GLN A 251 -2.21 -14.28 15.38
C GLN A 251 -1.14 -13.80 16.38
N ARG A 252 0.09 -14.33 16.26
CA ARG A 252 1.23 -13.96 17.12
C ARG A 252 1.66 -12.49 16.97
N GLU A 253 1.57 -11.92 15.79
CA GLU A 253 1.90 -10.50 15.59
C GLU A 253 0.76 -9.62 16.11
N LEU A 254 -0.49 -10.04 15.93
CA LEU A 254 -1.68 -9.31 16.39
C LEU A 254 -1.74 -9.14 17.91
N GLU A 255 -1.37 -10.17 18.68
CA GLU A 255 -1.27 -10.09 20.15
C GLU A 255 -0.39 -8.91 20.59
N ARG A 256 0.75 -8.69 19.90
CA ARG A 256 1.66 -7.57 20.19
C ARG A 256 1.03 -6.20 19.92
N PHE A 257 0.11 -6.11 18.97
CA PHE A 257 -0.61 -4.85 18.70
C PHE A 257 -1.72 -4.60 19.72
N VAL A 258 -2.36 -5.64 20.24
CA VAL A 258 -3.40 -5.51 21.28
C VAL A 258 -2.80 -5.05 22.60
N GLU A 259 -1.63 -5.60 22.95
CA GLU A 259 -0.89 -5.29 24.19
C GLU A 259 -0.13 -3.96 24.14
N ALA A 260 0.08 -3.39 22.94
CA ALA A 260 0.78 -2.13 22.78
C ALA A 260 -0.07 -0.93 23.24
N ASP A 261 0.57 0.03 23.89
CA ASP A 261 -0.03 1.34 24.13
C ASP A 261 0.09 2.18 22.85
N ILE A 262 -0.93 2.08 22.00
CA ILE A 262 -0.98 2.70 20.68
C ILE A 262 -2.30 3.46 20.49
N ASP A 263 -2.23 4.60 19.82
CA ASP A 263 -3.42 5.23 19.26
C ASP A 263 -3.91 4.45 18.03
N ILE A 264 -4.63 3.37 18.34
CA ILE A 264 -5.22 2.44 17.37
C ILE A 264 -6.23 3.15 16.45
N SER A 265 -6.94 4.15 16.97
CA SER A 265 -7.95 4.89 16.22
C SER A 265 -7.28 5.66 15.09
N GLN A 266 -6.22 6.42 15.40
CA GLN A 266 -5.45 7.13 14.39
C GLN A 266 -4.83 6.18 13.36
N PHE A 267 -4.41 4.98 13.77
CA PHE A 267 -3.89 3.99 12.83
C PHE A 267 -4.96 3.53 11.83
N HIS A 268 -6.15 3.15 12.29
CA HIS A 268 -7.26 2.76 11.39
C HIS A 268 -7.60 3.88 10.41
N HIS A 269 -7.62 5.14 10.87
CA HIS A 269 -7.84 6.29 10.01
C HIS A 269 -6.71 6.47 8.97
N SER A 270 -5.45 6.34 9.39
CA SER A 270 -4.29 6.44 8.49
C SER A 270 -4.33 5.36 7.40
N LEU A 271 -4.60 4.12 7.80
CA LEU A 271 -4.69 2.99 6.88
C LEU A 271 -5.85 3.18 5.90
N LEU A 272 -7.02 3.60 6.39
CA LEU A 272 -8.18 3.88 5.56
C LEU A 272 -7.89 4.99 4.54
N ASN A 273 -7.21 6.07 4.93
CA ASN A 273 -6.85 7.16 4.01
C ASN A 273 -5.90 6.70 2.90
N ILE A 274 -4.93 5.84 3.21
CA ILE A 274 -4.04 5.24 2.22
C ILE A 274 -4.85 4.41 1.22
N VAL A 275 -5.72 3.52 1.70
CA VAL A 275 -6.56 2.67 0.84
C VAL A 275 -7.48 3.52 -0.05
N LYS A 276 -8.15 4.53 0.53
CA LYS A 276 -8.98 5.49 -0.20
C LYS A 276 -8.21 6.13 -1.35
N TYR A 277 -7.00 6.61 -1.08
CA TYR A 277 -6.18 7.31 -2.07
C TYR A 277 -5.72 6.39 -3.20
N LEU A 278 -5.23 5.19 -2.87
CA LEU A 278 -4.77 4.20 -3.85
C LEU A 278 -5.92 3.71 -4.74
N ASN A 279 -7.09 3.42 -4.14
CA ASN A 279 -8.29 3.05 -4.89
C ASN A 279 -8.73 4.20 -5.81
N PHE A 280 -8.74 5.43 -5.31
CA PHE A 280 -9.05 6.61 -6.11
C PHE A 280 -8.12 6.77 -7.33
N VAL A 281 -6.81 6.55 -7.19
CA VAL A 281 -5.87 6.59 -8.32
C VAL A 281 -6.27 5.56 -9.39
N HIS A 282 -6.52 4.31 -9.01
CA HIS A 282 -6.94 3.26 -9.95
C HIS A 282 -8.30 3.57 -10.59
N GLU A 283 -9.25 4.06 -9.81
CA GLU A 283 -10.57 4.47 -10.29
C GLU A 283 -10.50 5.61 -11.32
N CYS A 284 -9.56 6.57 -11.18
CA CYS A 284 -9.36 7.61 -12.19
C CYS A 284 -9.02 7.03 -13.56
N TYR A 285 -8.15 6.01 -13.60
CA TYR A 285 -7.81 5.32 -14.84
C TYR A 285 -9.02 4.59 -15.42
N ILE A 286 -9.76 3.87 -14.59
CA ILE A 286 -10.92 3.08 -15.03
C ILE A 286 -12.04 4.01 -15.53
N ALA A 287 -12.41 5.02 -14.75
CA ALA A 287 -13.43 6.01 -15.12
C ALA A 287 -13.06 6.76 -16.40
N LYS A 288 -11.76 7.07 -16.60
CA LYS A 288 -11.29 7.63 -17.86
C LYS A 288 -11.49 6.66 -19.02
N ALA A 289 -11.10 5.40 -18.85
CA ALA A 289 -11.17 4.41 -19.91
C ALA A 289 -12.59 4.13 -20.39
N VAL A 290 -13.56 4.10 -19.48
CA VAL A 290 -14.96 3.77 -19.80
C VAL A 290 -15.80 5.00 -20.12
N GLY A 291 -15.38 6.18 -19.68
CA GLY A 291 -16.14 7.42 -19.76
C GLY A 291 -16.94 7.67 -18.48
N ILE A 292 -17.08 8.95 -18.11
CA ILE A 292 -17.66 9.33 -16.82
C ILE A 292 -19.13 8.92 -16.69
N ASP A 293 -19.89 8.93 -17.79
CA ASP A 293 -21.32 8.63 -17.78
C ASP A 293 -21.55 7.13 -17.58
N GLU A 294 -20.84 6.29 -18.33
CA GLU A 294 -20.84 4.84 -18.14
C GLU A 294 -20.36 4.46 -16.73
N TYR A 295 -19.29 5.08 -16.25
CA TYR A 295 -18.81 4.86 -14.88
C TYR A 295 -19.83 5.26 -13.81
N THR A 296 -20.61 6.32 -14.07
CA THR A 296 -21.71 6.75 -13.19
C THR A 296 -22.82 5.69 -13.17
N GLN A 297 -23.21 5.16 -14.34
CA GLN A 297 -24.19 4.06 -14.42
C GLN A 297 -23.73 2.82 -13.65
N TRP A 298 -22.42 2.49 -13.67
CA TRP A 298 -21.89 1.38 -12.88
C TRP A 298 -22.09 1.59 -11.39
N ILE A 299 -21.92 2.82 -10.90
CA ILE A 299 -22.09 3.19 -9.50
C ILE A 299 -23.58 3.18 -9.13
N ASP A 300 -24.46 3.68 -10.00
CA ASP A 300 -25.91 3.71 -9.75
C ASP A 300 -26.52 2.31 -9.70
N ALA A 301 -25.90 1.32 -10.35
CA ALA A 301 -26.28 -0.09 -10.30
C ALA A 301 -25.79 -0.83 -9.03
N LEU A 302 -25.02 -0.18 -8.15
CA LEU A 302 -24.51 -0.82 -6.93
C LEU A 302 -25.60 -0.98 -5.86
N PRO A 303 -25.40 -1.89 -4.89
CA PRO A 303 -26.21 -1.95 -3.68
C PRO A 303 -26.22 -0.59 -2.94
N ALA A 304 -27.35 -0.28 -2.27
CA ALA A 304 -27.58 1.03 -1.65
C ALA A 304 -26.44 1.48 -0.70
N TYR A 305 -25.88 0.57 0.10
CA TYR A 305 -24.80 0.89 1.05
C TYR A 305 -23.50 1.36 0.38
N LEU A 306 -23.25 1.00 -0.89
CA LEU A 306 -22.15 1.53 -1.68
C LEU A 306 -22.58 2.73 -2.52
N ARG A 307 -23.71 2.59 -3.23
CA ARG A 307 -24.25 3.59 -4.15
C ARG A 307 -24.49 4.92 -3.46
N ASP A 308 -25.12 4.90 -2.28
CA ASP A 308 -25.47 6.11 -1.54
C ASP A 308 -24.38 6.49 -0.52
N GLY A 309 -23.25 5.77 -0.55
CA GLY A 309 -22.13 5.93 0.35
C GLY A 309 -20.90 6.56 -0.31
N PHE A 310 -19.72 6.07 0.12
CA PHE A 310 -18.45 6.70 -0.21
C PHE A 310 -18.07 6.66 -1.69
N VAL A 311 -18.60 5.70 -2.46
CA VAL A 311 -18.26 5.51 -3.87
C VAL A 311 -18.82 6.68 -4.69
N LYS A 312 -20.09 7.02 -4.49
CA LYS A 312 -20.73 8.17 -5.12
C LYS A 312 -20.15 9.49 -4.63
N GLN A 313 -19.85 9.60 -3.34
CA GLN A 313 -19.15 10.77 -2.80
C GLN A 313 -17.79 11.00 -3.52
N ARG A 314 -16.98 9.94 -3.67
CA ARG A 314 -15.68 10.01 -4.37
C ARG A 314 -15.83 10.38 -5.84
N LEU A 315 -16.83 9.80 -6.52
CA LEU A 315 -17.16 10.17 -7.90
C LEU A 315 -17.41 11.68 -8.02
N GLN A 316 -18.28 12.23 -7.18
CA GLN A 316 -18.71 13.62 -7.23
C GLN A 316 -17.62 14.60 -6.80
N GLN A 317 -16.89 14.29 -5.72
CA GLN A 317 -15.93 15.21 -5.11
C GLN A 317 -14.53 15.12 -5.72
N ASN A 318 -14.17 14.00 -6.34
CA ASN A 318 -12.79 13.76 -6.79
C ASN A 318 -12.71 13.31 -8.25
N THR A 319 -13.35 12.18 -8.61
CA THR A 319 -13.14 11.55 -9.92
C THR A 319 -13.69 12.39 -11.08
N ARG A 320 -14.95 12.84 -10.98
CA ARG A 320 -15.59 13.66 -12.02
C ARG A 320 -14.88 15.01 -12.22
N PRO A 321 -14.65 15.83 -11.17
CA PRO A 321 -13.92 17.09 -11.31
C PRO A 321 -12.54 16.92 -11.96
N LEU A 322 -11.82 15.84 -11.60
CA LEU A 322 -10.54 15.55 -12.20
C LEU A 322 -10.66 15.25 -13.69
N LEU A 323 -11.57 14.37 -14.10
CA LEU A 323 -11.72 13.98 -15.49
C LEU A 323 -12.27 15.12 -16.36
N ASP A 324 -13.16 15.95 -15.81
CA ASP A 324 -13.63 17.16 -16.51
C ASP A 324 -12.49 18.14 -16.76
N SER A 325 -11.55 18.29 -15.82
CA SER A 325 -10.35 19.13 -16.01
C SER A 325 -9.37 18.62 -17.09
N LEU A 326 -9.50 17.34 -17.50
CA LEU A 326 -8.70 16.75 -18.57
C LEU A 326 -9.29 16.97 -19.95
N ARG A 327 -10.56 17.35 -20.05
CA ARG A 327 -11.19 17.63 -21.33
C ARG A 327 -10.56 18.89 -21.91
N PRO A 328 -10.07 18.87 -23.17
CA PRO A 328 -9.58 20.09 -23.79
C PRO A 328 -10.69 21.14 -23.79
N ASN A 329 -10.38 22.36 -23.36
CA ASN A 329 -11.33 23.49 -23.39
C ASN A 329 -11.90 23.60 -24.82
N ARG A 330 -13.17 23.23 -25.01
CA ARG A 330 -13.95 23.58 -26.21
C ARG A 330 -14.29 25.07 -26.19
N ARG A 331 -13.27 25.94 -26.12
CA ARG A 331 -13.42 27.37 -26.34
C ARG A 331 -12.40 27.77 -27.40
N LEU A 332 -12.93 28.39 -28.46
CA LEU A 332 -12.30 28.82 -29.71
C LEU A 332 -12.34 27.80 -30.86
N ALA A 333 -13.56 27.43 -31.24
CA ALA A 333 -13.93 27.37 -32.65
C ALA A 333 -15.18 28.26 -32.77
N VAL A 334 -14.95 29.54 -33.05
CA VAL A 334 -15.96 30.47 -33.58
C VAL A 334 -15.64 30.63 -35.05
#